data_AF-A0A946TB65-F1
#
_entry.id   AF-A0A946TB65-F1
#
_cell.length_a   1.000
_cell.length_b   1.000
_cell.length_c   1.000
_cell.angle_alpha   90.00
_cell.angle_beta   90.00
_cell.angle_gamma   90.00
#
_symmetry.space_group_name_H-M   'P 1'
#
loop_
_entity.id
_entity.type
_entity.pdbx_description
1 polymer ?
#
loop_
_entity_poly.entity_id
_entity_poly.type
_entity_poly.pdbx_seq_one_letter_code
_entity_poly.pdbx_strand_id
1 'polypeptide(L)'
;MYLKKVIIHIFALLLCSVIPAILFLLSGLFAGPLESLSATLWYQFLEMFALITYVAALHAVGLGLPIYWLVTYYSAFTYRASLLCGFIAGSLLIAIYMWPLDIFGPKGSTSIQGVKTVIDGIPTLSGWLFYIKSVCVFGFLGSSGALMFKYVLNKFSPQESQN
;
A
#
# COMPACT_ATOMS: atom_id res chain seq x y z
N MET A 1 5.44 1.23 31.82
CA MET A 1 4.88 2.21 30.86
C MET A 1 5.38 2.01 29.43
N TYR A 2 6.68 1.72 29.23
CA TYR A 2 7.29 1.49 27.91
C TYR A 2 6.73 0.25 27.16
N LEU A 3 6.60 -0.88 27.86
CA LEU A 3 6.10 -2.14 27.28
C LEU A 3 4.69 -2.00 26.67
N LYS A 4 3.79 -1.28 27.33
CA LYS A 4 2.43 -1.01 26.84
C LYS A 4 2.46 -0.23 25.52
N LYS A 5 3.32 0.80 25.40
CA LYS A 5 3.45 1.58 24.17
C LYS A 5 3.97 0.73 23.01
N VAL A 6 4.98 -0.11 23.26
CA VAL A 6 5.53 -1.02 22.26
C VAL A 6 4.47 -2.00 21.75
N ILE A 7 3.71 -2.62 22.65
CA ILE A 7 2.61 -3.55 22.28
C ILE A 7 1.57 -2.86 21.39
N ILE A 8 1.19 -1.61 21.71
CA ILE A 8 0.22 -0.86 20.90
C ILE A 8 0.77 -0.59 19.49
N HIS A 9 2.05 -0.24 19.35
CA HIS A 9 2.65 0.00 18.04
C HIS A 9 2.73 -1.28 17.21
N ILE A 10 3.12 -2.40 17.81
CA ILE A 10 3.13 -3.71 17.15
C ILE A 10 1.72 -4.07 16.68
N PHE A 11 0.73 -3.92 17.55
CA PHE A 11 -0.66 -4.20 17.21
C PHE A 11 -1.18 -3.29 16.08
N ALA A 12 -0.84 -2.01 16.11
CA ALA A 12 -1.18 -1.05 15.06
C ALA A 12 -0.51 -1.39 13.72
N LEU A 13 0.76 -1.83 13.74
CA LEU A 13 1.49 -2.26 12.55
C LEU A 13 0.88 -3.53 11.93
N LEU A 14 0.52 -4.50 12.76
CA LEU A 14 -0.15 -5.72 12.30
C LEU A 14 -1.48 -5.38 11.62
N LEU A 15 -2.34 -4.58 12.27
CA LEU A 15 -3.61 -4.17 11.68
C LEU A 15 -3.41 -3.36 10.39
N CYS A 16 -2.46 -2.43 10.36
CA CYS A 16 -2.10 -1.66 9.17
C CYS A 16 -1.71 -2.57 8.00
N SER A 17 -0.93 -3.62 8.23
CA SER A 17 -0.49 -4.55 7.16
C SER A 17 -1.61 -5.42 6.59
N VAL A 18 -2.65 -5.70 7.38
CA VAL A 18 -3.80 -6.51 6.96
C VAL A 18 -4.78 -5.73 6.09
N ILE A 19 -4.92 -4.41 6.29
CA ILE A 19 -5.89 -3.58 5.55
C ILE A 19 -5.68 -3.66 4.02
N PRO A 20 -4.47 -3.50 3.46
CA PRO A 20 -4.25 -3.63 2.03
C PRO A 20 -4.66 -5.00 1.49
N ALA A 21 -4.40 -6.07 2.23
CA ALA A 21 -4.75 -7.42 1.84
C ALA A 21 -6.28 -7.63 1.82
N ILE A 22 -7.00 -7.09 2.82
CA ILE A 22 -8.47 -7.08 2.82
C ILE A 22 -9.01 -6.30 1.62
N LEU A 23 -8.50 -5.10 1.35
CA LEU A 23 -8.95 -4.28 0.22
C LEU A 23 -8.72 -4.98 -1.12
N PHE A 24 -7.58 -5.66 -1.27
CA PHE A 24 -7.29 -6.46 -2.45
C PHE A 24 -8.26 -7.64 -2.60
N LEU A 25 -8.52 -8.38 -1.53
CA LEU A 25 -9.48 -9.49 -1.53
C LEU A 25 -10.90 -9.01 -1.90
N LEU A 26 -11.34 -7.90 -1.31
CA LEU A 26 -12.63 -7.30 -1.65
C LEU A 26 -12.68 -6.94 -3.14
N SER A 27 -11.62 -6.34 -3.69
CA SER A 27 -11.58 -5.99 -5.11
C SER A 27 -11.70 -7.22 -6.03
N GLY A 28 -11.06 -8.34 -5.68
CA GLY A 28 -11.17 -9.60 -6.42
C GLY A 28 -12.57 -10.21 -6.35
N LEU A 29 -13.21 -10.15 -5.17
CA LEU A 29 -14.57 -10.66 -4.96
C LEU A 29 -15.62 -9.88 -5.78
N PHE A 30 -15.45 -8.56 -5.93
CA PHE A 30 -16.34 -7.72 -6.73
C PHE A 30 -16.06 -7.78 -8.25
N ALA A 31 -14.87 -8.25 -8.65
CA ALA A 31 -14.47 -8.33 -10.05
C ALA A 31 -14.74 -9.68 -10.72
N GLY A 32 -14.94 -10.76 -9.94
CA GLY A 32 -15.14 -12.12 -10.45
C GLY A 32 -16.53 -12.71 -10.17
N PRO A 33 -16.99 -13.71 -10.94
CA PRO A 33 -18.21 -14.46 -10.61
C PRO A 33 -17.99 -15.30 -9.34
N LEU A 34 -18.85 -15.09 -8.32
CA LEU A 34 -18.87 -15.83 -7.05
C LEU A 34 -19.00 -17.36 -7.22
N GLU A 35 -19.49 -17.82 -8.38
CA GLU A 35 -19.77 -19.23 -8.68
C GLU A 35 -18.51 -20.06 -8.98
N SER A 36 -17.32 -19.45 -9.02
CA SER A 36 -16.07 -20.13 -9.39
C SER A 36 -15.22 -20.61 -8.20
N LEU A 37 -15.64 -20.42 -6.94
CA LEU A 37 -14.86 -20.76 -5.74
C LEU A 37 -14.66 -22.28 -5.54
N SER A 38 -13.76 -22.86 -6.33
CA SER A 38 -13.20 -24.18 -6.07
C SER A 38 -12.24 -24.14 -4.88
N ALA A 39 -12.02 -25.28 -4.22
CA ALA A 39 -11.07 -25.39 -3.12
C ALA A 39 -9.67 -24.88 -3.49
N THR A 40 -9.24 -25.08 -4.74
CA THR A 40 -7.94 -24.62 -5.26
C THR A 40 -7.83 -23.09 -5.29
N LEU A 41 -8.91 -22.38 -5.62
CA LEU A 41 -8.93 -20.92 -5.60
C LEU A 41 -8.83 -20.37 -4.18
N TRP A 42 -9.46 -21.03 -3.20
CA TRP A 42 -9.37 -20.62 -1.80
C TRP A 42 -7.93 -20.64 -1.27
N TYR A 43 -7.14 -21.67 -1.61
CA TYR A 43 -5.72 -21.73 -1.24
C TYR A 43 -4.92 -20.59 -1.88
N GLN A 44 -5.14 -20.32 -3.17
CA GLN A 44 -4.49 -19.19 -3.86
C GLN A 44 -4.86 -17.84 -3.22
N PHE A 45 -6.11 -17.66 -2.78
CA PHE A 45 -6.53 -16.46 -2.05
C PHE A 45 -5.81 -16.29 -0.72
N LEU A 46 -5.68 -17.35 0.08
CA LEU A 46 -4.96 -17.32 1.34
C LEU A 46 -3.47 -17.04 1.15
N GLU A 47 -2.85 -17.65 0.13
CA GLU A 47 -1.46 -17.41 -0.23
C GLU A 47 -1.23 -15.95 -0.65
N MET A 48 -2.10 -15.40 -1.52
CA MET A 48 -2.01 -13.99 -1.90
C MET A 48 -2.25 -13.05 -0.73
N PHE A 49 -3.22 -13.35 0.13
CA PHE A 49 -3.49 -12.56 1.34
C PHE A 49 -2.27 -12.54 2.27
N ALA A 50 -1.67 -13.71 2.52
CA ALA A 50 -0.49 -13.83 3.36
C ALA A 50 0.70 -13.07 2.75
N LEU A 51 0.92 -13.21 1.44
CA LEU A 51 1.98 -12.52 0.72
C LEU A 51 1.81 -11.00 0.77
N ILE A 52 0.60 -10.48 0.48
CA ILE A 52 0.32 -9.05 0.50
C ILE A 52 0.50 -8.50 1.93
N THR A 53 -0.02 -9.20 2.93
CA THR A 53 0.15 -8.81 4.34
C THR A 53 1.62 -8.78 4.74
N TYR A 54 2.38 -9.80 4.35
CA TYR A 54 3.82 -9.87 4.61
C TYR A 54 4.58 -8.72 3.97
N VAL A 55 4.35 -8.47 2.68
CA VAL A 55 4.98 -7.35 1.95
C VAL A 55 4.58 -6.01 2.55
N ALA A 56 3.29 -5.81 2.87
CA ALA A 56 2.81 -4.60 3.50
C ALA A 56 3.43 -4.38 4.90
N ALA A 57 3.64 -5.46 5.67
CA ALA A 57 4.31 -5.38 6.96
C ALA A 57 5.78 -4.95 6.81
N LEU A 58 6.51 -5.54 5.85
CA LEU A 58 7.88 -5.13 5.54
C LEU A 58 7.97 -3.65 5.14
N HIS A 59 7.04 -3.17 4.31
CA HIS A 59 6.97 -1.76 3.92
C HIS A 59 6.61 -0.84 5.09
N ALA A 60 5.66 -1.25 5.93
CA ALA A 60 5.24 -0.47 7.10
C ALA A 60 6.40 -0.33 8.09
N VAL A 61 7.20 -1.37 8.30
CA VAL A 61 8.38 -1.33 9.17
C VAL A 61 9.53 -0.56 8.52
N GLY A 62 9.84 -0.85 7.25
CA GLY A 62 11.00 -0.28 6.56
C GLY A 62 10.85 1.18 6.17
N LEU A 63 9.64 1.64 5.86
CA LEU A 63 9.36 3.02 5.43
C LEU A 63 8.32 3.72 6.29
N GLY A 64 7.21 3.05 6.61
CA GLY A 64 6.11 3.64 7.36
C GLY A 64 6.53 4.14 8.74
N LEU A 65 7.27 3.33 9.48
CA LEU A 65 7.72 3.65 10.85
C LEU A 65 8.77 4.77 10.88
N PRO A 66 9.82 4.78 10.01
CA PRO A 66 10.69 5.93 9.88
C PRO A 66 9.96 7.23 9.52
N ILE A 67 9.00 7.18 8.60
CA ILE A 67 8.20 8.36 8.22
C ILE A 67 7.37 8.85 9.40
N TYR A 68 6.72 7.94 10.14
CA TYR A 68 5.97 8.27 11.34
C TYR A 68 6.86 8.99 12.37
N TRP A 69 8.02 8.42 12.70
CA TRP A 69 8.95 9.01 13.66
C TRP A 69 9.45 10.37 13.20
N LEU A 70 9.83 10.50 11.93
CA LEU A 70 10.27 11.76 11.34
C LEU A 70 9.19 12.83 11.46
N VAL A 71 7.94 12.52 11.14
CA VAL A 71 6.84 13.47 11.26
C VAL A 71 6.59 13.83 12.72
N THR A 72 6.51 12.84 13.63
CA THR A 72 6.31 13.09 15.06
C THR A 72 7.43 13.88 15.73
N TYR A 73 8.63 13.85 15.16
CA TYR A 73 9.76 14.63 15.64
C TYR A 73 9.58 16.13 15.36
N TYR A 74 8.93 16.50 14.26
CA TYR A 74 8.75 17.91 13.86
C TYR A 74 7.33 18.45 14.08
N SER A 75 6.31 17.60 14.09
CA SER A 75 4.90 17.99 14.13
C SER A 75 3.99 16.88 14.63
N ALA A 76 2.71 17.18 14.88
CA ALA A 76 1.73 16.19 15.26
C ALA A 76 1.37 15.28 14.07
N PHE A 77 1.38 13.97 14.29
CA PHE A 77 0.93 12.99 13.31
C PHE A 77 -0.61 12.97 13.24
N THR A 78 -1.20 13.98 12.60
CA THR A 78 -2.65 14.13 12.41
C THR A 78 -3.21 13.14 11.37
N TYR A 79 -4.55 13.01 11.27
CA TYR A 79 -5.17 12.18 10.22
C TYR A 79 -4.83 12.63 8.79
N ARG A 80 -4.64 13.94 8.58
CA ARG A 80 -4.21 14.48 7.28
C ARG A 80 -2.76 14.11 6.99
N ALA A 81 -1.89 14.21 8.00
CA ALA A 81 -0.50 13.79 7.89
C ALA A 81 -0.41 12.28 7.61
N SER A 82 -1.20 11.44 8.30
CA SER A 82 -1.21 9.99 8.07
C SER A 82 -1.68 9.62 6.66
N LEU A 83 -2.67 10.32 6.12
CA LEU A 83 -3.12 10.15 4.73
C LEU A 83 -1.98 10.43 3.75
N LEU A 84 -1.35 11.60 3.84
CA LEU A 84 -0.28 11.99 2.91
C LEU A 84 0.96 11.09 3.05
N CYS A 85 1.37 10.79 4.29
CA CYS A 85 2.50 9.91 4.56
C CYS A 85 2.25 8.49 4.07
N GLY A 86 1.05 7.95 4.31
CA GLY A 86 0.64 6.65 3.81
C GLY A 86 0.62 6.61 2.29
N PHE A 87 0.10 7.66 1.65
CA PHE A 87 0.10 7.77 0.19
C PHE A 87 1.52 7.74 -0.38
N ILE A 88 2.41 8.56 0.18
CA ILE A 88 3.80 8.62 -0.27
C ILE A 88 4.49 7.28 -0.02
N ALA A 89 4.39 6.72 1.18
CA ALA A 89 5.03 5.43 1.52
C ALA A 89 4.53 4.28 0.63
N GLY A 90 3.22 4.22 0.36
CA GLY A 90 2.63 3.19 -0.48
C GLY A 90 2.96 3.36 -1.97
N SER A 91 2.99 4.60 -2.46
CA SER A 91 3.25 4.89 -3.87
C SER A 91 4.74 4.90 -4.24
N LEU A 92 5.65 5.11 -3.28
CA LEU A 92 7.07 5.33 -3.57
C LEU A 92 7.73 4.13 -4.26
N LEU A 93 7.55 2.91 -3.73
CA LEU A 93 8.19 1.73 -4.34
C LEU A 93 7.65 1.49 -5.74
N ILE A 94 6.32 1.55 -5.93
CA ILE A 94 5.75 1.34 -7.27
C ILE A 94 6.20 2.43 -8.23
N ALA A 95 6.29 3.68 -7.76
CA ALA A 95 6.71 4.81 -8.57
C ALA A 95 8.15 4.65 -9.05
N ILE A 96 9.05 4.18 -8.19
CA ILE A 96 10.47 3.96 -8.52
C ILE A 96 10.66 2.72 -9.41
N TYR A 97 10.12 1.56 -9.00
CA TYR A 97 10.35 0.31 -9.71
C TYR A 97 9.63 0.24 -11.07
N MET A 98 8.51 0.95 -11.23
CA MET A 98 7.85 1.08 -12.53
C MET A 98 8.24 2.35 -13.27
N TRP A 99 9.22 3.13 -12.82
CA TRP A 99 9.63 4.34 -13.55
C TRP A 99 10.35 3.98 -14.86
N PRO A 100 10.05 4.66 -15.98
CA PRO A 100 8.73 5.03 -16.48
C PRO A 100 8.26 3.92 -17.43
N LEU A 101 8.08 2.69 -16.94
CA LEU A 101 7.90 1.43 -17.68
C LEU A 101 9.20 0.84 -18.27
N ASP A 102 10.36 1.13 -17.68
CA ASP A 102 11.67 0.63 -18.15
C ASP A 102 11.86 -0.90 -17.97
N ILE A 103 10.92 -1.54 -17.27
CA ILE A 103 10.79 -3.00 -17.14
C ILE A 103 10.74 -3.74 -18.50
N PHE A 104 10.49 -3.04 -19.61
CA PHE A 104 10.42 -3.62 -20.94
C PHE A 104 11.72 -3.53 -21.75
N GLY A 105 12.78 -2.94 -21.18
CA GLY A 105 14.12 -2.85 -21.76
C GLY A 105 14.27 -1.75 -22.83
N PRO A 106 15.53 -1.39 -23.18
CA PRO A 106 15.81 -0.34 -24.16
C PRO A 106 15.21 -0.69 -25.53
N LYS A 107 14.45 0.24 -26.13
CA LYS A 107 13.74 0.06 -27.42
C LYS A 107 12.65 -1.02 -27.41
N GLY A 108 12.25 -1.50 -26.24
CA GLY A 108 11.12 -2.42 -26.10
C GLY A 108 9.80 -1.76 -26.48
N SER A 109 8.89 -2.53 -27.07
CA SER A 109 7.49 -2.13 -27.25
C SER A 109 6.60 -3.11 -26.49
N THR A 110 5.58 -2.61 -25.80
CA THR A 110 4.65 -3.44 -25.02
C THR A 110 3.23 -2.94 -25.18
N SER A 111 2.28 -3.88 -25.09
CA SER A 111 0.85 -3.60 -25.08
C SER A 111 0.16 -4.30 -23.92
N ILE A 112 -0.78 -3.61 -23.29
CA ILE A 112 -1.69 -4.19 -22.30
C ILE A 112 -3.06 -4.28 -22.95
N GLN A 113 -3.64 -5.49 -23.01
CA GLN A 113 -4.96 -5.73 -23.62
C GLN A 113 -5.07 -5.18 -25.05
N GLY A 114 -4.01 -5.32 -25.85
CA GLY A 114 -3.95 -4.84 -27.23
C GLY A 114 -3.68 -3.33 -27.39
N VAL A 115 -3.68 -2.54 -26.31
CA VAL A 115 -3.33 -1.11 -26.34
C VAL A 115 -1.83 -0.95 -26.11
N LYS A 116 -1.12 -0.35 -27.06
CA LYS A 116 0.32 -0.04 -26.93
C LYS A 116 0.56 0.92 -25.76
N THR A 117 1.30 0.48 -24.75
CA THR A 117 1.68 1.27 -23.57
C THR A 117 3.10 1.81 -23.67
N VAL A 118 3.97 1.13 -24.43
CA VAL A 118 5.34 1.58 -24.73
C VAL A 118 5.64 1.31 -26.20
N ILE A 119 6.25 2.29 -26.87
CA ILE A 119 6.73 2.19 -28.26
C ILE A 119 8.18 2.66 -28.28
N ASP A 120 9.09 1.79 -28.74
CA ASP A 120 10.54 2.07 -28.82
C ASP A 120 11.14 2.61 -27.51
N GLY A 121 10.70 2.06 -26.37
CA GLY A 121 11.14 2.50 -25.04
C GLY A 121 10.48 3.79 -24.53
N ILE A 122 9.58 4.40 -25.31
CA ILE A 122 8.87 5.62 -24.94
C ILE A 122 7.44 5.26 -24.50
N PRO A 123 7.04 5.60 -23.27
CA PRO A 123 5.66 5.43 -22.82
C PRO A 123 4.71 6.26 -23.65
N THR A 124 3.64 5.60 -24.13
CA THR A 124 2.53 6.29 -24.78
C THR A 124 1.66 6.97 -23.72
N LEU A 125 0.67 7.76 -24.15
CA LEU A 125 -0.31 8.36 -23.21
C LEU A 125 -1.01 7.29 -22.35
N SER A 126 -1.37 6.15 -22.94
CA SER A 126 -1.96 5.03 -22.20
C SER A 126 -0.96 4.39 -21.22
N GLY A 127 0.33 4.35 -21.56
CA GLY A 127 1.40 3.96 -20.64
C GLY A 127 1.48 4.87 -19.42
N TRP A 128 1.48 6.19 -19.63
CA TRP A 128 1.46 7.17 -18.53
C TRP A 128 0.22 7.06 -17.66
N LEU A 129 -0.97 6.89 -18.27
CA LEU A 129 -2.22 6.70 -17.53
C LEU A 129 -2.19 5.41 -16.71
N PHE A 130 -1.64 4.33 -17.25
CA PHE A 130 -1.44 3.08 -16.52
C PHE A 130 -0.48 3.25 -15.34
N TYR A 131 0.64 3.93 -15.54
CA TYR A 131 1.60 4.25 -14.48
C TYR A 131 0.95 5.07 -13.35
N ILE A 132 0.29 6.18 -13.68
CA ILE A 132 -0.41 7.03 -12.70
C ILE A 132 -1.48 6.24 -11.95
N LYS A 133 -2.27 5.42 -12.66
CA LYS A 133 -3.29 4.56 -12.05
C LYS A 133 -2.65 3.63 -11.00
N SER A 134 -1.55 2.97 -11.34
CA SER A 134 -0.83 2.09 -10.40
C SER A 134 -0.32 2.87 -9.20
N VAL A 135 0.36 3.99 -9.39
CA VAL A 135 0.85 4.88 -8.32
C VAL A 135 -0.30 5.28 -7.38
N CYS A 136 -1.46 5.68 -7.93
CA CYS A 136 -2.63 6.05 -7.16
C CYS A 136 -3.24 4.89 -6.38
N VAL A 137 -3.33 3.68 -6.97
CA VAL A 137 -3.85 2.48 -6.29
C VAL A 137 -2.99 2.13 -5.09
N PHE A 138 -1.67 2.03 -5.26
CA PHE A 138 -0.76 1.70 -4.16
C PHE A 138 -0.68 2.82 -3.12
N GLY A 139 -0.72 4.08 -3.55
CA GLY A 139 -0.84 5.21 -2.64
C GLY A 139 -2.12 5.14 -1.79
N PHE A 140 -3.27 4.79 -2.39
CA PHE A 140 -4.52 4.60 -1.65
C PHE A 140 -4.44 3.46 -0.62
N LEU A 141 -3.82 2.33 -0.98
CA LEU A 141 -3.58 1.23 -0.04
C LEU A 141 -2.65 1.64 1.11
N GLY A 142 -1.61 2.43 0.84
CA GLY A 142 -0.74 2.97 1.87
C GLY A 142 -1.47 3.95 2.80
N SER A 143 -2.29 4.84 2.25
CA SER A 143 -3.14 5.77 3.00
C SER A 143 -4.10 5.06 3.96
N SER A 144 -4.76 3.99 3.50
CA SER A 144 -5.71 3.24 4.32
C SER A 144 -5.02 2.51 5.47
N GLY A 145 -3.84 1.92 5.22
CA GLY A 145 -2.99 1.35 6.26
C GLY A 145 -2.56 2.40 7.30
N ALA A 146 -2.04 3.55 6.85
CA ALA A 146 -1.59 4.61 7.74
C ALA A 146 -2.73 5.24 8.57
N LEU A 147 -3.93 5.37 8.00
CA LEU A 147 -5.13 5.76 8.73
C LEU A 147 -5.48 4.75 9.83
N MET A 148 -5.44 3.46 9.51
CA MET A 148 -5.71 2.42 10.50
C MET A 148 -4.69 2.45 11.63
N PHE A 149 -3.41 2.62 11.29
CA PHE A 149 -2.34 2.81 12.26
C PHE A 149 -2.63 4.00 13.19
N LYS A 150 -2.95 5.18 12.63
CA LYS A 150 -3.29 6.37 13.40
C LYS A 150 -4.52 6.17 14.29
N TYR A 151 -5.55 5.52 13.77
CA TYR A 151 -6.77 5.22 14.52
C TYR A 151 -6.48 4.35 15.75
N VAL A 152 -5.69 3.29 15.59
CA VAL A 152 -5.27 2.41 16.69
C VAL A 152 -4.45 3.18 17.72
N LEU A 153 -3.49 4.00 17.28
CA LEU A 153 -2.71 4.85 18.20
C LEU A 153 -3.60 5.78 19.01
N ASN A 154 -4.53 6.49 18.39
CA ASN A 154 -5.45 7.40 19.10
C ASN A 154 -6.35 6.66 20.09
N LYS A 155 -6.84 5.47 19.71
CA LYS A 155 -7.77 4.69 20.55
C LYS A 155 -7.10 4.09 21.78
N PHE A 156 -5.86 3.63 21.65
CA PHE A 156 -5.17 2.88 22.70
C PHE A 156 -4.01 3.64 23.37
N SER A 157 -3.60 4.78 22.81
CA SER A 157 -2.62 5.70 23.40
C SER A 157 -3.13 7.15 23.42
N PRO A 158 -4.10 7.50 24.29
CA PRO A 158 -4.79 8.79 24.24
C PRO A 158 -3.98 10.02 24.68
N GLN A 159 -2.67 9.93 24.92
CA GLN A 159 -1.97 10.87 25.82
C GLN A 159 -1.18 12.03 25.18
N GLU A 160 -1.34 12.36 23.90
CA GLU A 160 -0.58 13.48 23.28
C GLU A 160 -1.41 14.35 22.32
N SER A 161 -2.75 14.37 22.43
CA SER A 161 -3.60 15.27 21.63
C SER A 161 -3.99 16.58 22.34
N GLN A 162 -3.39 16.89 23.49
CA GLN A 162 -3.70 18.08 24.30
C GLN A 162 -2.53 19.03 24.56
N ASN A 163 -1.39 18.87 23.88
CA ASN A 163 -0.31 19.88 23.91
C ASN A 163 -0.07 20.42 22.51
#